data_AF-A0A434TIZ2-F1
#
_entry.id   AF-A0A434TIZ2-F1
#
_cell.length_a   1.000
_cell.length_b   1.000
_cell.length_c   1.000
_cell.angle_alpha   90.00
_cell.angle_beta   90.00
_cell.angle_gamma   90.00
#
_symmetry.space_group_name_H-M   'P 1'
#
loop_
_entity.id
_entity.type
_entity.pdbx_description
1 polymer ?
#
loop_
_entity_poly.entity_id
_entity_poly.type
_entity_poly.pdbx_seq_one_letter_code
_entity_poly.pdbx_strand_id
1 'polypeptide(L)'
;LKGSDRPEDDIAVFLRACIVFWLIGATDGHAKNFSIFLSPGGRFRMTPLYDVLTAQPSLDAGQIPRKKFKLAMSVGKSRHYSMQEIMPRHFLQTAQVAGVGTSLMRKIVEDIAGNAERRAEVVISKLPRHFPAQLVESVRSAIAKRAMLLSETH
;
A
#
# COMPACT_ATOMS: atom_id res chain seq x y z
N LEU A 1 14.60 9.89 1.80
CA LEU A 1 14.41 9.14 3.06
C LEU A 1 15.71 8.65 3.70
N LYS A 2 16.74 8.23 2.94
CA LYS A 2 18.04 7.81 3.53
C LYS A 2 18.76 8.88 4.36
N GLY A 3 18.49 10.17 4.12
CA GLY A 3 18.97 11.29 4.94
C GLY A 3 18.00 11.78 6.02
N SER A 4 16.92 11.03 6.28
CA SER A 4 16.00 11.33 7.39
C SER A 4 16.71 11.13 8.73
N ASP A 5 16.19 11.74 9.79
CA ASP A 5 16.61 11.44 11.17
C ASP A 5 16.37 10.00 11.57
N ARG A 6 15.39 9.34 10.94
CA ARG A 6 15.03 7.93 11.17
C ARG A 6 14.84 7.23 9.83
N PRO A 7 15.93 7.03 9.08
CA PRO A 7 15.85 6.59 7.69
C PRO A 7 15.27 5.18 7.58
N GLU A 8 15.59 4.28 8.51
CA GLU A 8 15.06 2.92 8.52
C GLU A 8 13.55 2.87 8.76
N ASP A 9 13.06 3.59 9.78
CA ASP A 9 11.63 3.67 10.11
C ASP A 9 10.84 4.30 8.96
N ASP A 10 11.31 5.42 8.43
CA ASP A 10 10.63 6.14 7.34
C ASP A 10 10.56 5.30 6.06
N ILE A 11 11.64 4.57 5.74
CA ILE A 11 11.67 3.65 4.61
C ILE A 11 10.67 2.50 4.85
N ALA A 12 10.65 1.90 6.04
CA ALA A 12 9.74 0.82 6.36
C ALA A 12 8.27 1.26 6.25
N VAL A 13 7.93 2.45 6.75
CA VAL A 13 6.59 3.04 6.64
C VAL A 13 6.22 3.26 5.16
N PHE A 14 7.12 3.82 4.36
CA PHE A 14 6.88 4.03 2.94
C PHE A 14 6.62 2.73 2.18
N LEU A 15 7.45 1.71 2.40
CA LEU A 15 7.32 0.41 1.73
C LEU A 15 6.02 -0.29 2.14
N ARG A 16 5.64 -0.22 3.42
CA ARG A 16 4.34 -0.70 3.93
C ARG A 16 3.18 0.03 3.24
N ALA A 17 3.25 1.35 3.13
CA ALA A 17 2.23 2.16 2.48
C ALA A 17 2.00 1.73 1.02
N CYS A 18 3.06 1.51 0.25
CA CYS A 18 2.97 1.04 -1.13
C CYS A 18 2.21 -0.29 -1.26
N ILE A 19 2.45 -1.25 -0.35
CA ILE A 19 1.73 -2.53 -0.35
C ILE A 19 0.28 -2.33 0.08
N VAL A 20 0.02 -1.52 1.12
CA VAL A 20 -1.34 -1.25 1.59
C VAL A 20 -2.17 -0.55 0.52
N PHE A 21 -1.62 0.42 -0.21
CA PHE A 21 -2.30 1.08 -1.33
C PHE A 21 -2.69 0.09 -2.41
N TRP A 22 -1.82 -0.88 -2.71
CA TRP A 22 -2.17 -1.96 -3.61
C TRP A 22 -3.27 -2.88 -3.03
N LEU A 23 -3.16 -3.29 -1.77
CA LEU A 23 -4.17 -4.13 -1.10
C LEU A 23 -5.57 -3.54 -1.17
N ILE A 24 -5.71 -2.26 -0.87
CA ILE A 24 -7.02 -1.59 -0.81
C ILE A 24 -7.47 -1.02 -2.16
N GLY A 25 -6.63 -1.06 -3.21
CA GLY A 25 -6.97 -0.46 -4.49
C GLY A 25 -6.93 1.07 -4.50
N ALA A 26 -6.01 1.68 -3.74
CA ALA A 26 -5.81 3.12 -3.72
C ALA A 26 -5.01 3.57 -4.95
N THR A 27 -5.69 4.30 -5.85
CA THR A 27 -5.10 4.75 -7.11
C THR A 27 -4.42 6.11 -7.01
N ASP A 28 -4.74 6.90 -5.97
CA ASP A 28 -4.29 8.29 -5.83
C ASP A 28 -3.10 8.47 -4.87
N GLY A 29 -2.36 7.41 -4.54
CA GLY A 29 -1.17 7.48 -3.68
C GLY A 29 0.05 8.10 -4.37
N HIS A 30 -0.08 9.30 -4.95
CA HIS A 30 1.02 10.02 -5.61
C HIS A 30 1.95 10.67 -4.59
N ALA A 31 3.11 11.16 -5.08
CA ALA A 31 4.18 11.70 -4.22
C ALA A 31 3.72 12.88 -3.34
N LYS A 32 2.62 13.55 -3.66
CA LYS A 32 2.08 14.64 -2.84
C LYS A 32 1.41 14.14 -1.56
N ASN A 33 0.97 12.88 -1.50
CA ASN A 33 0.38 12.26 -0.29
C ASN A 33 1.45 11.82 0.72
N PHE A 34 2.74 12.04 0.40
CA PHE A 34 3.86 11.84 1.29
C PHE A 34 4.50 13.20 1.58
N SER A 35 4.49 13.62 2.84
CA SER A 35 5.17 14.84 3.27
C SER A 35 6.28 14.53 4.26
N ILE A 36 7.19 15.48 4.42
CA ILE A 36 8.27 15.43 5.39
C ILE A 36 8.17 16.62 6.33
N PHE A 37 8.35 16.38 7.63
CA PHE A 37 8.63 17.44 8.59
C PHE A 37 10.07 17.90 8.40
N LEU A 38 10.30 19.21 8.28
CA LEU A 38 11.63 19.82 8.32
C LEU A 38 11.92 20.28 9.74
N SER A 39 13.08 19.92 10.26
CA SER A 39 13.59 20.32 11.58
C SER A 39 14.88 21.14 11.43
N PRO A 40 15.24 21.99 12.41
CA PRO A 40 16.46 22.78 12.36
C PRO A 40 17.70 21.94 12.05
N GLY A 41 18.61 22.48 11.23
CA GLY A 41 19.85 21.81 10.84
C GLY A 41 19.73 20.86 9.64
N GLY A 42 18.74 21.05 8.76
CA GLY A 42 18.57 20.23 7.55
C GLY A 42 18.01 18.83 7.80
N ARG A 43 17.54 18.58 9.02
CA ARG A 43 16.95 17.34 9.49
C ARG A 43 15.52 17.19 8.99
N PHE A 44 15.10 15.96 8.69
CA PHE A 44 13.72 15.71 8.27
C PHE A 44 13.19 14.32 8.67
N ARG A 45 11.86 14.17 8.76
CA ARG A 45 11.15 12.91 9.07
C ARG A 45 9.85 12.79 8.28
N MET A 46 9.35 11.58 8.05
CA MET A 46 8.06 11.40 7.38
C MET A 46 6.88 11.88 8.26
N THR A 47 5.89 12.55 7.66
CA THR A 47 4.61 12.86 8.31
C THR A 47 3.70 11.63 8.29
N PRO A 48 2.62 11.57 9.11
CA PRO A 48 1.55 10.60 8.87
C PRO A 48 1.05 10.66 7.43
N LEU A 49 0.60 9.52 6.89
CA LEU A 49 -0.03 9.43 5.57
C LEU A 49 -1.41 10.10 5.61
N TYR A 50 -1.78 10.76 4.53
CA TYR A 50 -3.08 11.39 4.34
C TYR A 50 -3.59 11.16 2.91
N ASP A 51 -4.85 11.51 2.64
CA ASP A 51 -5.51 11.34 1.33
C ASP A 51 -5.45 9.92 0.75
N VAL A 52 -5.70 8.93 1.62
CA VAL A 52 -5.79 7.53 1.21
C VAL A 52 -7.22 7.19 0.82
N LEU A 53 -7.48 7.13 -0.49
CA LEU A 53 -8.78 6.79 -1.06
C LEU A 53 -8.70 5.56 -1.95
N THR A 54 -9.61 4.61 -1.74
CA THR A 54 -9.77 3.43 -2.59
C THR A 54 -10.66 3.73 -3.80
N ALA A 55 -10.27 3.23 -4.97
CA ALA A 55 -11.12 3.20 -6.16
C ALA A 55 -11.76 1.81 -6.39
N GLN A 56 -11.60 0.88 -5.45
CA GLN A 56 -12.08 -0.50 -5.57
C GLN A 56 -13.61 -0.58 -5.76
N PRO A 57 -14.45 0.14 -4.99
CA PRO A 57 -15.90 0.07 -5.19
C PRO A 57 -16.33 0.55 -6.58
N SER A 58 -15.68 1.60 -7.11
CA SER A 58 -15.95 2.10 -8.46
C SER A 58 -15.51 1.11 -9.53
N LEU A 59 -14.44 0.33 -9.30
CA LEU A 59 -14.05 -0.76 -10.20
C LEU A 59 -15.10 -1.86 -10.19
N ASP A 60 -15.54 -2.29 -9.01
CA ASP A 60 -16.48 -3.39 -8.84
C ASP A 60 -17.86 -3.04 -9.42
N ALA A 61 -18.27 -1.77 -9.31
CA ALA A 61 -19.48 -1.24 -9.93
C ALA A 61 -19.35 -0.98 -11.44
N GLY A 62 -18.19 -1.24 -12.06
CA GLY A 62 -17.96 -1.01 -13.49
C GLY A 62 -17.88 0.46 -13.90
N GLN A 63 -17.80 1.39 -12.95
CA GLN A 63 -17.76 2.83 -13.18
C GLN A 63 -16.40 3.30 -13.71
N ILE A 64 -15.33 2.56 -13.42
CA ILE A 64 -14.00 2.81 -13.99
C ILE A 64 -13.52 1.64 -14.85
N PRO A 65 -12.94 1.90 -16.03
CA PRO A 65 -12.32 0.86 -16.83
C PRO A 65 -11.14 0.23 -16.11
N ARG A 66 -11.00 -1.10 -16.20
CA ARG A 66 -9.85 -1.87 -15.66
C ARG A 66 -8.49 -1.26 -16.02
N LYS A 67 -8.34 -0.74 -17.26
CA LYS A 67 -7.11 -0.08 -17.75
C LYS A 67 -6.73 1.21 -17.02
N LYS A 68 -7.69 1.86 -16.33
CA LYS A 68 -7.46 3.07 -15.51
C LYS A 68 -7.20 2.74 -14.04
N PHE A 69 -7.38 1.49 -13.62
CA PHE A 69 -7.17 1.06 -12.24
C PHE A 69 -5.69 0.73 -11.99
N LYS A 70 -4.93 1.78 -11.67
CA LYS A 70 -3.47 1.76 -11.57
C LYS A 70 -2.99 2.42 -10.28
N LEU A 71 -1.87 1.95 -9.72
CA LEU A 71 -1.15 2.72 -8.70
C LEU A 71 -0.61 4.01 -9.31
N ALA A 72 -0.48 5.06 -8.49
CA ALA A 72 0.20 6.29 -8.90
C ALA A 72 1.71 6.10 -9.08
N MET A 73 2.33 5.24 -8.27
CA MET A 73 3.75 4.89 -8.34
C MET A 73 3.92 3.46 -8.82
N SER A 74 4.81 3.24 -9.79
CA SER A 74 5.09 1.91 -10.32
C SER A 74 5.95 1.07 -9.38
N VAL A 75 5.78 -0.24 -9.44
CA VAL A 75 6.64 -1.21 -8.74
C VAL A 75 7.32 -2.19 -9.72
N GLY A 76 8.35 -2.88 -9.26
CA GLY A 76 9.14 -3.82 -10.07
C GLY A 76 10.19 -3.17 -10.97
N LYS A 77 10.98 -4.02 -11.65
CA LYS A 77 12.03 -3.58 -12.59
C LYS A 77 11.46 -2.98 -13.88
N SER A 78 10.27 -3.44 -14.31
CA SER A 78 9.64 -3.04 -15.58
C SER A 78 8.47 -2.06 -15.42
N ARG A 79 8.43 -1.31 -14.31
CA ARG A 79 7.40 -0.29 -14.00
C ARG A 79 5.96 -0.80 -14.14
N HIS A 80 5.54 -1.68 -13.23
CA HIS A 80 4.15 -2.15 -13.16
C HIS A 80 3.27 -1.12 -12.45
N TYR A 81 2.24 -0.64 -13.17
CA TYR A 81 1.22 0.27 -12.65
C TYR A 81 -0.12 -0.42 -12.44
N SER A 82 -0.47 -1.37 -13.31
CA SER A 82 -1.76 -2.04 -13.30
C SER A 82 -1.93 -2.85 -12.03
N MET A 83 -2.97 -2.54 -11.24
CA MET A 83 -3.26 -3.23 -9.97
C MET A 83 -3.41 -4.75 -10.15
N GLN A 84 -3.82 -5.19 -11.34
CA GLN A 84 -4.06 -6.59 -11.68
C GLN A 84 -2.78 -7.35 -12.07
N GLU A 85 -1.75 -6.64 -12.50
CA GLU A 85 -0.47 -7.22 -12.91
C GLU A 85 0.56 -7.20 -11.78
N ILE A 86 0.33 -6.38 -10.76
CA ILE A 86 1.23 -6.26 -9.62
C ILE A 86 1.18 -7.53 -8.77
N MET A 87 2.36 -8.10 -8.52
CA MET A 87 2.60 -9.31 -7.74
C MET A 87 3.64 -9.01 -6.66
N PRO A 88 3.70 -9.79 -5.57
CA PRO A 88 4.62 -9.54 -4.44
C PRO A 88 6.09 -9.41 -4.86
N ARG A 89 6.53 -10.21 -5.82
CA ARG A 89 7.87 -10.11 -6.42
C ARG A 89 8.22 -8.72 -6.95
N HIS A 90 7.25 -7.93 -7.40
CA HIS A 90 7.50 -6.58 -7.92
C HIS A 90 7.87 -5.61 -6.78
N PHE A 91 7.33 -5.78 -5.57
CA PHE A 91 7.75 -4.99 -4.41
C PHE A 91 9.18 -5.35 -3.96
N LEU A 92 9.54 -6.64 -3.96
CA LEU A 92 10.91 -7.10 -3.69
C LEU A 92 11.91 -6.51 -4.70
N GLN A 93 11.55 -6.52 -5.98
CA GLN A 93 12.34 -5.88 -7.04
C GLN A 93 12.50 -4.37 -6.81
N THR A 94 11.45 -3.66 -6.42
CA THR A 94 11.54 -2.23 -6.08
C THR A 94 12.49 -1.99 -4.91
N ALA A 95 12.42 -2.80 -3.85
CA ALA A 95 13.31 -2.69 -2.69
C ALA A 95 14.78 -2.94 -3.08
N GLN A 96 15.03 -3.89 -3.98
CA GLN A 96 16.36 -4.16 -4.51
C GLN A 96 16.90 -2.95 -5.29
N VAL A 97 16.11 -2.40 -6.22
CA VAL A 97 16.52 -1.25 -7.05
C VAL A 97 16.73 0.01 -6.21
N ALA A 98 15.92 0.22 -5.17
CA ALA A 98 16.07 1.36 -4.25
C ALA A 98 17.26 1.21 -3.27
N GLY A 99 17.92 0.05 -3.26
CA GLY A 99 19.05 -0.23 -2.36
C GLY A 99 18.67 -0.16 -0.88
N VAL A 100 17.48 -0.67 -0.53
CA VAL A 100 16.96 -0.73 0.86
C VAL A 100 16.94 -2.15 1.43
N GLY A 101 17.44 -3.13 0.65
CA GLY A 101 17.53 -4.53 1.05
C GLY A 101 16.22 -5.29 0.86
N THR A 102 16.31 -6.53 0.39
CA THR A 102 15.14 -7.41 0.20
C THR A 102 14.65 -8.03 1.50
N SER A 103 15.49 -8.10 2.54
CA SER A 103 15.15 -8.64 3.86
C SER A 103 14.08 -7.82 4.57
N LEU A 104 14.21 -6.49 4.58
CA LEU A 104 13.19 -5.59 5.14
C LEU A 104 11.86 -5.74 4.41
N MET A 105 11.89 -5.72 3.07
CA MET A 105 10.68 -5.89 2.27
C MET A 105 10.02 -7.26 2.50
N ARG A 106 10.80 -8.33 2.62
CA ARG A 106 10.26 -9.67 2.93
C ARG A 106 9.54 -9.69 4.28
N LYS A 107 10.15 -9.14 5.33
CA LYS A 107 9.50 -9.02 6.66
C LYS A 107 8.20 -8.23 6.59
N ILE A 108 8.16 -7.16 5.80
CA ILE A 108 6.95 -6.37 5.60
C ILE A 108 5.87 -7.18 4.87
N VAL A 109 6.23 -7.89 3.81
CA VAL A 109 5.30 -8.77 3.06
C VAL A 109 4.73 -9.85 3.97
N GLU A 110 5.57 -10.54 4.74
CA GLU A 110 5.19 -11.57 5.71
C GLU A 110 4.22 -11.04 6.77
N ASP A 111 4.56 -9.90 7.39
CA ASP A 111 3.73 -9.28 8.41
C ASP A 111 2.36 -8.86 7.86
N ILE A 112 2.33 -8.28 6.66
CA ILE A 112 1.08 -7.87 6.01
C ILE A 112 0.26 -9.11 5.62
N ALA A 113 0.87 -10.14 5.03
CA ALA A 113 0.19 -11.38 4.66
C ALA A 113 -0.48 -12.04 5.88
N GLY A 114 0.22 -12.12 7.02
CA GLY A 114 -0.29 -12.76 8.24
C GLY A 114 -1.30 -11.93 9.04
N ASN A 115 -1.47 -10.64 8.74
CA ASN A 115 -2.27 -9.73 9.57
C ASN A 115 -3.30 -8.88 8.83
N ALA A 116 -3.22 -8.71 7.50
CA ALA A 116 -4.04 -7.74 6.76
C ALA A 116 -5.54 -7.92 6.99
N GLU A 117 -6.04 -9.15 6.83
CA GLU A 117 -7.47 -9.47 7.02
C GLU A 117 -7.91 -9.22 8.46
N ARG A 118 -7.17 -9.76 9.45
CA ARG A 118 -7.48 -9.56 10.87
C ARG A 118 -7.51 -8.08 11.24
N ARG A 119 -6.56 -7.28 10.75
CA ARG A 119 -6.49 -5.84 11.01
C ARG A 119 -7.64 -5.10 10.33
N ALA A 120 -8.04 -5.52 9.13
CA ALA A 120 -9.22 -4.96 8.46
C ALA A 120 -10.49 -5.21 9.28
N GLU A 121 -10.70 -6.42 9.80
CA GLU A 121 -11.86 -6.74 10.67
C GLU A 121 -11.92 -5.89 11.94
N VAL A 122 -10.77 -5.63 12.57
CA VAL A 122 -10.69 -4.75 13.74
C VAL A 122 -11.13 -3.32 13.39
N VAL A 123 -10.88 -2.84 12.18
CA VAL A 123 -11.35 -1.53 11.72
C VAL A 123 -12.83 -1.57 11.36
N ILE A 124 -13.26 -2.60 10.63
CA ILE A 124 -14.66 -2.79 10.19
C ILE A 124 -15.61 -2.84 11.39
N SER A 125 -15.24 -3.56 12.46
CA SER A 125 -16.04 -3.66 13.69
C SER A 125 -16.22 -2.34 14.44
N LYS A 126 -15.40 -1.31 14.13
CA LYS A 126 -15.49 0.04 14.71
C LYS A 126 -16.24 1.03 13.81
N LEU A 127 -16.70 0.60 12.64
CA LEU A 127 -17.44 1.48 11.73
C LEU A 127 -18.81 1.84 12.32
N PRO A 128 -19.32 3.06 12.05
CA PRO A 128 -20.67 3.45 12.46
C PRO A 128 -21.74 2.51 11.89
N ARG A 129 -22.87 2.33 12.60
CA ARG A 129 -23.98 1.46 12.17
C ARG A 129 -24.53 1.77 10.77
N HIS A 130 -24.40 3.01 10.30
CA HIS A 130 -24.90 3.47 9.00
C HIS A 130 -23.81 3.53 7.91
N PHE A 131 -22.65 2.92 8.14
CA PHE A 131 -21.59 2.89 7.16
C PHE A 131 -21.99 2.00 5.95
N PRO A 132 -21.72 2.41 4.69
CA PRO A 132 -22.17 1.66 3.51
C PRO A 132 -21.58 0.23 3.43
N ALA A 133 -22.43 -0.79 3.60
CA ALA A 133 -22.00 -2.19 3.63
C ALA A 133 -21.33 -2.64 2.32
N GLN A 134 -21.78 -2.14 1.17
CA GLN A 134 -21.19 -2.45 -0.13
C GLN A 134 -19.74 -1.97 -0.24
N LEU A 135 -19.41 -0.82 0.35
CA LEU A 135 -18.05 -0.29 0.36
C LEU A 135 -17.13 -1.14 1.25
N VAL A 136 -17.65 -1.57 2.41
CA VAL A 136 -16.94 -2.49 3.31
C VAL A 136 -16.63 -3.79 2.59
N GLU A 137 -17.63 -4.40 1.97
CA GLU A 137 -17.47 -5.70 1.32
C GLU A 137 -16.51 -5.63 0.13
N SER A 138 -16.61 -4.59 -0.71
CA SER A 138 -15.70 -4.36 -1.83
C SER A 138 -14.23 -4.27 -1.38
N VAL A 139 -13.95 -3.46 -0.35
CA VAL A 139 -12.58 -3.28 0.16
C VAL A 139 -12.08 -4.53 0.88
N ARG A 140 -12.94 -5.18 1.68
CA ARG A 140 -12.63 -6.42 2.39
C ARG A 140 -12.24 -7.54 1.42
N SER A 141 -13.08 -7.78 0.42
CA SER A 141 -12.84 -8.78 -0.62
C SER A 141 -11.54 -8.50 -1.40
N ALA A 142 -11.25 -7.23 -1.68
CA ALA A 142 -10.00 -6.81 -2.30
C ALA A 142 -8.76 -7.08 -1.44
N ILE A 143 -8.82 -6.77 -0.14
CA ILE A 143 -7.75 -7.05 0.82
C ILE A 143 -7.48 -8.55 0.87
N ALA A 144 -8.52 -9.37 1.09
CA ALA A 144 -8.37 -10.82 1.17
C ALA A 144 -7.75 -11.39 -0.10
N LYS A 145 -8.26 -11.00 -1.28
CA LYS A 145 -7.75 -11.47 -2.57
C LYS A 145 -6.26 -11.17 -2.77
N ARG A 146 -5.82 -9.96 -2.45
CA ARG A 146 -4.42 -9.55 -2.65
C ARG A 146 -3.50 -10.02 -1.52
N ALA A 147 -4.03 -10.20 -0.31
CA ALA A 147 -3.29 -10.79 0.81
C ALA A 147 -2.93 -12.25 0.52
N MET A 148 -3.85 -13.03 -0.09
CA MET A 148 -3.54 -14.40 -0.56
C MET A 148 -2.33 -14.44 -1.49
N LEU A 149 -2.23 -13.50 -2.44
CA LEU A 149 -1.06 -13.43 -3.33
C LEU A 149 0.25 -13.24 -2.56
N LEU A 150 0.24 -12.45 -1.47
CA LEU A 150 1.41 -12.25 -0.61
C LEU A 150 1.83 -13.56 0.07
N SER A 151 0.86 -14.39 0.51
CA SER A 151 1.14 -15.68 1.14
C SER A 151 1.62 -16.78 0.18
N GLU A 152 1.35 -16.66 -1.12
CA GLU A 152 1.80 -17.62 -2.15
C GLU A 152 3.27 -17.44 -2.54
N THR A 153 3.97 -16.43 -2.00
CA THR A 153 5.36 -16.10 -2.38
C THR A 153 6.41 -16.69 -1.41
N HIS A 154 6.07 -17.78 -0.73
CA HIS A 154 6.94 -18.49 0.23
C HIS A 154 7.55 -19.75 -0.35
#